data_AF-A0A2S7Y069-F1
#
_entry.id   AF-A0A2S7Y069-F1
#
_cell.length_a   1.000
_cell.length_b   1.000
_cell.length_c   1.000
_cell.angle_alpha   90.00
_cell.angle_beta   90.00
_cell.angle_gamma   90.00
#
_symmetry.space_group_name_H-M   'P 1'
#
loop_
_entity.id
_entity.type
_entity.pdbx_description
1 polymer ?
#
loop_
_entity_poly.entity_id
_entity_poly.type
_entity_poly.pdbx_seq_one_letter_code
_entity_poly.pdbx_strand_id
1 'polypeptide(L)'
;MAMASPASHKPRRKGKTSGVDLDARPRAEAPSKAPLFPLAGFLWPLRTASSQWTVLPLVLMVAGLFRWAAGLWGYSGFERPPMFGDYEAQRHWMEITTHLPISQWYFHDLEWWGLDYPPLTAYHSWLLGKIGALFDPAWFALFTSRGSHDANLKVFMRATVIVSEYLTYIPAVVVFVRRFSRLSGVPAWASNVALVAILMQPGTILVDHIHFQYNTVMLGLVLASMSSLLAERYRWAAVFFVGALGFKQMALYYAFSVFAYLLGRCIKPSISIGRLIGIALVTLISFAVLVLPIVAGALYDARRGISSRPELGGPPPPLPIFSFLSNHLDTEAFYYPVVEQLVQLVHRVFPFARGLFEDKVANFWCAANVVIKLRKYPSDLLQKASLAFTLLAVIPPNLILFIKPLKATMPLAFATTAWGFFLFSYQVHEKSVLLPLMPMTMLLAGKQGLNGSVRSWVGFANILGAWTMFPLLQRVDLAVPYAVLTLLWAYLLGLPPVSWTAPLQDTHTKPLVQYATLALHSGFYVLMAAWHIAQAILPPPPSKPDLWIVANVGIGAAGFMICYVWCFWRLIVESDLLPNASKTSKAKKIQ
;
A
#
# COMPACT_ATOMS: atom_id res chain seq x y z
N MET A 1 -37.33 16.57 62.35
CA MET A 1 -36.36 15.46 62.30
C MET A 1 -35.59 15.54 60.99
N ALA A 2 -34.26 15.56 61.13
CA ALA A 2 -33.18 15.22 60.18
C ALA A 2 -33.21 15.71 58.71
N MET A 3 -32.10 16.37 58.37
CA MET A 3 -31.67 16.86 57.07
C MET A 3 -31.33 15.73 56.07
N ALA A 4 -31.47 16.05 54.77
CA ALA A 4 -30.61 15.54 53.71
C ALA A 4 -30.15 16.72 52.84
N SER A 5 -28.84 16.89 52.69
CA SER A 5 -28.20 17.96 51.91
C SER A 5 -28.31 17.72 50.39
N PRO A 6 -28.56 18.74 49.55
CA PRO A 6 -28.25 18.70 48.14
C PRO A 6 -26.91 19.37 47.82
N ALA A 7 -26.30 18.88 46.74
CA ALA A 7 -24.92 19.06 46.29
C ALA A 7 -24.48 20.51 45.98
N SER A 8 -23.17 20.76 46.15
CA SER A 8 -22.49 22.02 45.83
C SER A 8 -22.33 22.25 44.32
N HIS A 9 -23.16 23.10 43.74
CA HIS A 9 -22.95 23.63 42.38
C HIS A 9 -22.11 24.92 42.45
N LYS A 10 -20.82 24.86 42.08
CA LYS A 10 -19.96 26.06 41.96
C LYS A 10 -20.33 26.83 40.67
N PRO A 11 -20.62 28.14 40.74
CA PRO A 11 -20.89 28.95 39.54
C PRO A 11 -19.61 29.30 38.77
N ARG A 12 -19.69 29.15 37.45
CA ARG A 12 -18.66 29.49 36.45
C ARG A 12 -18.37 31.01 36.49
N ARG A 13 -17.14 31.38 36.87
CA ARG A 13 -16.64 32.77 36.83
C ARG A 13 -16.75 33.35 35.40
N LYS A 14 -17.48 34.46 35.26
CA LYS A 14 -17.47 35.35 34.09
C LYS A 14 -16.09 36.04 34.00
N GLY A 15 -15.38 35.84 32.90
CA GLY A 15 -14.22 36.65 32.52
C GLY A 15 -14.69 37.95 31.84
N LYS A 16 -14.11 39.07 32.26
CA LYS A 16 -14.40 40.44 31.78
C LYS A 16 -14.23 40.57 30.26
N THR A 17 -15.25 41.13 29.62
CA THR A 17 -15.24 41.69 28.26
C THR A 17 -14.49 43.01 28.24
N SER A 18 -13.47 43.12 27.41
CA SER A 18 -12.88 44.39 26.97
C SER A 18 -13.24 44.62 25.50
N GLY A 19 -14.03 45.66 25.25
CA GLY A 19 -14.20 46.39 23.97
C GLY A 19 -14.34 45.56 22.69
N VAL A 20 -15.59 45.33 22.27
CA VAL A 20 -15.89 44.96 20.87
C VAL A 20 -16.20 46.26 20.14
N ASP A 21 -15.32 46.66 19.22
CA ASP A 21 -15.65 47.59 18.16
C ASP A 21 -16.75 46.96 17.30
N LEU A 22 -17.97 47.44 17.51
CA LEU A 22 -19.14 47.19 16.67
C LEU A 22 -19.03 48.05 15.41
N ASP A 23 -18.09 47.73 14.50
CA ASP A 23 -18.13 48.18 13.10
C ASP A 23 -17.13 47.48 12.16
N ALA A 24 -16.85 46.20 12.38
CA ALA A 24 -16.13 45.40 11.40
C ALA A 24 -17.12 44.82 10.38
N ARG A 25 -17.44 45.60 9.33
CA ARG A 25 -17.97 45.04 8.07
C ARG A 25 -17.16 43.79 7.71
N PRO A 26 -17.77 42.68 7.24
CA PRO A 26 -17.00 41.54 6.79
C PRO A 26 -16.07 42.03 5.67
N ARG A 27 -14.77 41.98 5.92
CA ARG A 27 -13.75 42.25 4.91
C ARG A 27 -14.09 41.38 3.71
N ALA A 28 -14.48 42.01 2.61
CA ALA A 28 -14.76 41.35 1.36
C ALA A 28 -13.60 40.41 1.05
N GLU A 29 -13.85 39.10 1.04
CA GLU A 29 -12.90 38.13 0.53
C GLU A 29 -12.56 38.55 -0.90
N ALA A 30 -11.27 38.80 -1.15
CA ALA A 30 -10.77 39.07 -2.49
C ALA A 30 -11.32 38.04 -3.49
N PRO A 31 -11.59 38.41 -4.76
CA PRO A 31 -12.19 37.51 -5.73
C PRO A 31 -11.36 36.24 -5.80
N SER A 32 -11.93 35.16 -5.28
CA SER A 32 -11.26 33.89 -5.09
C SER A 32 -10.78 33.40 -6.45
N LYS A 33 -9.46 33.32 -6.65
CA LYS A 33 -8.84 32.77 -7.86
C LYS A 33 -9.56 31.49 -8.28
N ALA A 34 -9.88 31.38 -9.57
CA ALA A 34 -10.54 30.22 -10.15
C ALA A 34 -9.83 28.91 -9.75
N PRO A 35 -10.56 27.80 -9.61
CA PRO A 35 -9.99 26.50 -9.24
C PRO A 35 -8.87 26.10 -10.23
N LEU A 36 -7.73 25.65 -9.70
CA LEU A 36 -6.50 25.38 -10.47
C LEU A 36 -6.57 24.15 -11.37
N PHE A 37 -7.51 23.23 -11.11
CA PHE A 37 -7.70 21.97 -11.83
C PHE A 37 -9.12 21.40 -11.61
N PRO A 38 -9.59 20.47 -12.46
CA PRO A 38 -10.98 20.03 -12.47
C PRO A 38 -11.52 19.53 -11.13
N LEU A 39 -10.79 18.68 -10.39
CA LEU A 39 -11.24 18.18 -9.10
C LEU A 39 -11.44 19.30 -8.06
N ALA A 40 -10.55 20.30 -8.04
CA ALA A 40 -10.76 21.49 -7.21
C ALA A 40 -12.01 22.27 -7.66
N GLY A 41 -12.31 22.29 -8.95
CA GLY A 41 -13.53 22.88 -9.50
C GLY A 41 -14.80 22.13 -9.06
N PHE A 42 -14.84 20.81 -9.18
CA PHE A 42 -15.98 19.98 -8.75
C PHE A 42 -16.29 20.13 -7.27
N LEU A 43 -15.26 20.27 -6.43
CA LEU A 43 -15.41 20.44 -4.99
C LEU A 43 -15.50 21.91 -4.57
N TRP A 44 -15.44 22.87 -5.51
CA TRP A 44 -15.51 24.30 -5.22
C TRP A 44 -16.79 24.71 -4.49
N PRO A 45 -17.99 24.20 -4.85
CA PRO A 45 -19.22 24.51 -4.13
C PRO A 45 -19.19 24.09 -2.65
N LEU A 46 -18.35 23.09 -2.29
CA LEU A 46 -18.24 22.60 -0.92
C LEU A 46 -17.43 23.52 0.01
N ARG A 47 -16.77 24.56 -0.52
CA ARG A 47 -16.03 25.53 0.29
C ARG A 47 -16.94 26.32 1.23
N THR A 48 -18.18 26.56 0.79
CA THR A 48 -19.22 27.27 1.53
C THR A 48 -20.23 26.31 2.17
N ALA A 49 -19.96 25.00 2.17
CA ALA A 49 -20.87 24.03 2.76
C ALA A 49 -21.07 24.35 4.26
N SER A 50 -22.33 24.58 4.64
CA SER A 50 -22.74 24.92 6.01
C SER A 50 -22.40 23.83 7.01
N SER A 51 -22.29 22.57 6.56
CA SER A 51 -21.87 21.43 7.37
C SER A 51 -20.74 20.65 6.70
N GLN A 52 -19.56 20.67 7.31
CA GLN A 52 -18.42 19.82 6.89
C GLN A 52 -18.70 18.32 7.15
N TRP A 53 -19.72 18.00 7.95
CA TRP A 53 -20.09 16.62 8.28
C TRP A 53 -20.77 15.89 7.12
N THR A 54 -21.41 16.60 6.19
CA THR A 54 -22.06 15.99 5.01
C THR A 54 -21.07 15.71 3.88
N VAL A 55 -19.93 16.41 3.85
CA VAL A 55 -18.91 16.25 2.79
C VAL A 55 -18.32 14.85 2.78
N LEU A 56 -17.96 14.30 3.95
CA LEU A 56 -17.32 12.98 4.01
C LEU A 56 -18.26 11.86 3.50
N PRO A 57 -19.51 11.73 3.98
CA PRO A 57 -20.45 10.74 3.45
C PRO A 57 -20.64 10.83 1.93
N LEU A 58 -20.75 12.04 1.37
CA LEU A 58 -20.87 12.23 -0.08
C LEU A 58 -19.62 11.77 -0.83
N VAL A 59 -18.42 12.12 -0.33
CA VAL A 59 -17.15 11.66 -0.89
C VAL A 59 -17.06 10.14 -0.87
N LEU A 60 -17.40 9.50 0.25
CA LEU A 60 -17.36 8.05 0.39
C LEU A 60 -18.39 7.38 -0.53
N MET A 61 -19.60 7.92 -0.61
CA MET A 61 -20.63 7.42 -1.52
C MET A 61 -20.16 7.47 -2.98
N VAL A 62 -19.65 8.60 -3.46
CA VAL A 62 -19.16 8.73 -4.84
C VAL A 62 -17.97 7.81 -5.10
N ALA A 63 -16.97 7.80 -4.21
CA ALA A 63 -15.78 6.94 -4.35
C ALA A 63 -16.15 5.45 -4.29
N GLY A 64 -17.15 5.08 -3.48
CA GLY A 64 -17.73 3.74 -3.40
C GLY A 64 -18.46 3.34 -4.68
N LEU A 65 -19.23 4.25 -5.28
CA LEU A 65 -19.91 4.00 -6.56
C LEU A 65 -18.90 3.72 -7.68
N PHE A 66 -17.78 4.46 -7.75
CA PHE A 66 -16.73 4.18 -8.73
C PHE A 66 -16.11 2.78 -8.53
N ARG A 67 -15.89 2.35 -7.28
CA ARG A 67 -15.39 1.00 -6.96
C ARG A 67 -16.38 -0.10 -7.32
N TRP A 68 -17.65 0.12 -7.01
CA TRP A 68 -18.72 -0.82 -7.35
C TRP A 68 -18.88 -0.95 -8.86
N ALA A 69 -18.93 0.17 -9.58
CA ALA A 69 -18.95 0.20 -11.04
C ALA A 69 -17.71 -0.48 -11.63
N ALA A 70 -16.54 -0.30 -11.01
CA ALA A 70 -15.32 -1.00 -11.42
C ALA A 70 -15.45 -2.52 -11.34
N GLY A 71 -16.13 -3.03 -10.31
CA GLY A 71 -16.38 -4.46 -10.14
C GLY A 71 -17.22 -5.13 -11.24
N LEU A 72 -17.92 -4.34 -12.08
CA LEU A 72 -18.76 -4.84 -13.17
C LEU A 72 -17.94 -5.40 -14.34
N TRP A 73 -16.71 -4.91 -14.55
CA TRP A 73 -15.80 -5.47 -15.55
C TRP A 73 -15.37 -6.91 -15.21
N GLY A 74 -14.64 -7.54 -16.13
CA GLY A 74 -14.03 -8.87 -15.94
C GLY A 74 -13.05 -8.92 -14.76
N TYR A 75 -12.54 -10.11 -14.47
CA TYR A 75 -11.54 -10.34 -13.42
C TYR A 75 -10.37 -11.17 -13.94
N SER A 76 -9.30 -11.24 -13.14
CA SER A 76 -8.11 -12.00 -13.46
C SER A 76 -8.42 -13.48 -13.66
N GLY A 77 -8.19 -13.99 -14.87
CA GLY A 77 -8.38 -15.40 -15.22
C GLY A 77 -9.81 -15.82 -15.58
N PHE A 78 -10.72 -14.88 -15.87
CA PHE A 78 -12.07 -15.20 -16.34
C PHE A 78 -12.05 -16.08 -17.60
N GLU A 79 -12.67 -17.26 -17.55
CA GLU A 79 -12.71 -18.25 -18.64
C GLU A 79 -11.33 -18.64 -19.20
N ARG A 80 -10.30 -18.70 -18.35
CA ARG A 80 -8.93 -19.11 -18.72
C ARG A 80 -8.50 -20.41 -18.01
N PRO A 81 -9.02 -21.60 -18.40
CA PRO A 81 -8.49 -22.86 -17.90
C PRO A 81 -7.02 -23.08 -18.34
N PRO A 82 -6.24 -23.95 -17.67
CA PRO A 82 -6.67 -24.83 -16.59
C PRO A 82 -6.66 -24.16 -15.21
N MET A 83 -5.83 -23.15 -14.96
CA MET A 83 -5.58 -22.61 -13.61
C MET A 83 -6.37 -21.33 -13.27
N PHE A 84 -6.99 -20.64 -14.23
CA PHE A 84 -7.62 -19.33 -14.01
C PHE A 84 -6.61 -18.30 -13.45
N GLY A 85 -7.04 -17.40 -12.54
CA GLY A 85 -6.22 -16.28 -12.05
C GLY A 85 -6.48 -15.94 -10.59
N ASP A 86 -6.09 -14.73 -10.18
CA ASP A 86 -6.12 -14.30 -8.78
C ASP A 86 -7.52 -14.41 -8.12
N TYR A 87 -8.59 -14.26 -8.91
CA TYR A 87 -9.96 -14.47 -8.42
C TYR A 87 -10.17 -15.89 -7.88
N GLU A 88 -9.74 -16.89 -8.66
CA GLU A 88 -9.84 -18.30 -8.30
C GLU A 88 -8.93 -18.64 -7.12
N ALA A 89 -7.73 -18.04 -7.07
CA ALA A 89 -6.84 -18.21 -5.92
C ALA A 89 -7.52 -17.79 -4.60
N GLN A 90 -8.16 -16.61 -4.57
CA GLN A 90 -8.87 -16.15 -3.38
C GLN A 90 -10.10 -17.01 -3.06
N ARG A 91 -10.87 -17.44 -4.08
CA ARG A 91 -12.03 -18.34 -3.89
C ARG A 91 -11.57 -19.67 -3.29
N HIS A 92 -10.50 -20.24 -3.83
CA HIS A 92 -9.93 -21.49 -3.34
C HIS A 92 -9.41 -21.36 -1.91
N TRP A 93 -8.82 -20.22 -1.53
CA TRP A 93 -8.45 -19.98 -0.14
C TRP A 93 -9.66 -19.96 0.81
N MET A 94 -10.82 -19.46 0.36
CA MET A 94 -12.06 -19.53 1.14
C MET A 94 -12.58 -20.97 1.25
N GLU A 95 -12.50 -21.76 0.17
CA GLU A 95 -12.80 -23.20 0.15
C GLU A 95 -11.94 -23.98 1.15
N ILE A 96 -10.61 -23.92 1.03
CA ILE A 96 -9.72 -24.74 1.87
C ILE A 96 -9.81 -24.35 3.34
N THR A 97 -9.89 -23.06 3.65
CA THR A 97 -9.90 -22.60 5.05
C THR A 97 -11.20 -22.95 5.76
N THR A 98 -12.31 -23.09 5.03
CA THR A 98 -13.62 -23.41 5.60
C THR A 98 -13.88 -24.90 5.76
N HIS A 99 -13.24 -25.74 4.95
CA HIS A 99 -13.47 -27.18 4.90
C HIS A 99 -12.35 -28.03 5.52
N LEU A 100 -11.09 -27.56 5.50
CA LEU A 100 -9.97 -28.34 6.03
C LEU A 100 -9.63 -27.98 7.48
N PRO A 101 -9.11 -28.96 8.26
CA PRO A 101 -8.43 -28.69 9.52
C PRO A 101 -7.32 -27.65 9.33
N ILE A 102 -7.13 -26.81 10.34
CA ILE A 102 -6.17 -25.69 10.28
C ILE A 102 -4.73 -26.15 10.13
N SER A 103 -4.41 -27.36 10.60
CA SER A 103 -3.12 -28.02 10.38
C SER A 103 -2.83 -28.36 8.91
N GLN A 104 -3.84 -28.32 8.03
CA GLN A 104 -3.71 -28.69 6.61
C GLN A 104 -3.68 -27.48 5.67
N TRP A 105 -4.04 -26.27 6.14
CA TRP A 105 -4.23 -25.08 5.28
C TRP A 105 -3.01 -24.71 4.43
N TYR A 106 -1.79 -24.94 4.95
CA TYR A 106 -0.53 -24.60 4.27
C TYR A 106 0.16 -25.81 3.61
N PHE A 107 -0.52 -26.97 3.59
CA PHE A 107 -0.02 -28.22 3.03
C PHE A 107 -0.88 -28.77 1.90
N HIS A 108 -2.18 -28.44 1.90
CA HIS A 108 -3.13 -28.95 0.94
C HIS A 108 -2.88 -28.42 -0.48
N ASP A 109 -2.90 -29.34 -1.46
CA ASP A 109 -2.87 -29.11 -2.92
C ASP A 109 -2.08 -27.87 -3.33
N LEU A 110 -0.77 -27.91 -3.07
CA LEU A 110 0.11 -26.76 -3.26
C LEU A 110 0.28 -26.34 -4.72
N GLU A 111 -0.08 -27.22 -5.66
CA GLU A 111 -0.06 -26.97 -7.11
C GLU A 111 -1.29 -26.17 -7.55
N TRP A 112 -2.44 -26.37 -6.92
CA TRP A 112 -3.67 -25.63 -7.18
C TRP A 112 -3.85 -24.42 -6.24
N TRP A 113 -3.19 -23.30 -6.54
CA TRP A 113 -3.32 -22.04 -5.78
C TRP A 113 -3.17 -22.20 -4.26
N GLY A 114 -2.13 -22.92 -3.83
CA GLY A 114 -1.81 -23.09 -2.42
C GLY A 114 -1.71 -21.76 -1.64
N LEU A 115 -1.97 -21.83 -0.33
CA LEU A 115 -2.01 -20.65 0.52
C LEU A 115 -0.60 -20.07 0.74
N ASP A 116 -0.33 -18.92 0.11
CA ASP A 116 0.99 -18.27 0.09
C ASP A 116 1.09 -17.04 1.00
N TYR A 117 -0.02 -16.67 1.65
CA TYR A 117 -0.08 -15.45 2.46
C TYR A 117 -0.08 -15.77 3.96
N PRO A 118 0.41 -14.83 4.79
CA PRO A 118 0.49 -15.03 6.23
C PRO A 118 -0.90 -15.16 6.90
N PRO A 119 -0.94 -15.59 8.18
CA PRO A 119 -2.16 -16.14 8.79
C PRO A 119 -3.38 -15.20 8.81
N LEU A 120 -3.20 -13.87 8.84
CA LEU A 120 -4.35 -12.96 8.84
C LEU A 120 -5.13 -13.03 7.53
N THR A 121 -4.47 -13.32 6.40
CA THR A 121 -5.18 -13.61 5.15
C THR A 121 -5.96 -14.91 5.25
N ALA A 122 -5.38 -15.96 5.84
CA ALA A 122 -6.08 -17.23 6.04
C ALA A 122 -7.36 -17.06 6.87
N TYR A 123 -7.27 -16.31 7.97
CA TYR A 123 -8.43 -15.98 8.81
C TYR A 123 -9.45 -15.11 8.09
N HIS A 124 -8.98 -14.19 7.25
CA HIS A 124 -9.84 -13.37 6.41
C HIS A 124 -10.63 -14.23 5.42
N SER A 125 -9.95 -15.11 4.68
CA SER A 125 -10.56 -16.06 3.75
C SER A 125 -11.51 -17.02 4.47
N TRP A 126 -11.15 -17.50 5.65
CA TRP A 126 -12.03 -18.33 6.47
C TRP A 126 -13.33 -17.61 6.83
N LEU A 127 -13.24 -16.39 7.33
CA LEU A 127 -14.41 -15.59 7.72
C LEU A 127 -15.30 -15.31 6.50
N LEU A 128 -14.71 -14.89 5.39
CA LEU A 128 -15.45 -14.60 4.16
C LEU A 128 -16.09 -15.87 3.57
N GLY A 129 -15.38 -17.00 3.56
CA GLY A 129 -15.92 -18.28 3.11
C GLY A 129 -17.08 -18.75 3.99
N LYS A 130 -16.98 -18.60 5.33
CA LYS A 130 -18.10 -18.92 6.24
C LYS A 130 -19.32 -18.04 5.99
N ILE A 131 -19.14 -16.74 5.77
CA ILE A 131 -20.24 -15.82 5.43
C ILE A 131 -20.84 -16.20 4.08
N GLY A 132 -20.00 -16.46 3.07
CA GLY A 132 -20.43 -16.82 1.73
C GLY A 132 -21.21 -18.14 1.68
N ALA A 133 -20.80 -19.13 2.47
CA ALA A 133 -21.51 -20.40 2.61
C ALA A 133 -22.91 -20.28 3.24
N LEU A 134 -23.23 -19.15 3.91
CA LEU A 134 -24.60 -18.86 4.37
C LEU A 134 -25.53 -18.45 3.21
N PHE A 135 -24.97 -17.94 2.11
CA PHE A 135 -25.72 -17.60 0.90
C PHE A 135 -25.85 -18.83 -0.01
N ASP A 136 -24.71 -19.45 -0.33
CA ASP A 136 -24.66 -20.68 -1.12
C ASP A 136 -23.41 -21.51 -0.76
N PRO A 137 -23.56 -22.69 -0.14
CA PRO A 137 -22.43 -23.55 0.20
C PRO A 137 -21.72 -24.12 -1.03
N ALA A 138 -22.36 -24.18 -2.21
CA ALA A 138 -21.76 -24.72 -3.42
C ALA A 138 -20.59 -23.85 -3.94
N TRP A 139 -20.54 -22.56 -3.58
CA TRP A 139 -19.46 -21.64 -3.99
C TRP A 139 -18.08 -22.04 -3.49
N PHE A 140 -18.02 -22.73 -2.36
CA PHE A 140 -16.77 -23.11 -1.67
C PHE A 140 -16.68 -24.61 -1.40
N ALA A 141 -17.50 -25.42 -2.08
CA ALA A 141 -17.50 -26.86 -1.93
C ALA A 141 -16.13 -27.45 -2.34
N LEU A 142 -15.51 -28.22 -1.43
CA LEU A 142 -14.18 -28.77 -1.63
C LEU A 142 -14.10 -29.60 -2.93
N PHE A 143 -13.09 -29.32 -3.75
CA PHE A 143 -12.79 -29.90 -5.07
C PHE A 143 -13.80 -29.60 -6.20
N THR A 144 -15.08 -29.54 -5.89
CA THR A 144 -16.17 -29.42 -6.89
C THR A 144 -16.44 -27.99 -7.34
N SER A 145 -16.11 -27.00 -6.52
CA SER A 145 -16.34 -25.58 -6.80
C SER A 145 -15.20 -24.88 -7.58
N ARG A 146 -14.17 -25.64 -7.99
CA ARG A 146 -12.99 -25.11 -8.71
C ARG A 146 -13.38 -24.51 -10.05
N GLY A 147 -12.92 -23.28 -10.28
CA GLY A 147 -13.21 -22.55 -11.52
C GLY A 147 -14.67 -22.10 -11.68
N SER A 148 -15.43 -21.99 -10.59
CA SER A 148 -16.83 -21.55 -10.66
C SER A 148 -16.99 -20.16 -11.27
N HIS A 149 -17.90 -20.05 -12.23
CA HIS A 149 -18.27 -18.80 -12.90
C HIS A 149 -19.65 -18.27 -12.49
N ASP A 150 -20.17 -18.72 -11.35
CA ASP A 150 -21.46 -18.26 -10.83
C ASP A 150 -21.51 -16.72 -10.71
N ALA A 151 -22.56 -16.12 -11.26
CA ALA A 151 -22.71 -14.67 -11.32
C ALA A 151 -22.93 -14.04 -9.93
N ASN A 152 -23.64 -14.74 -9.03
CA ASN A 152 -23.86 -14.30 -7.67
C ASN A 152 -22.58 -14.42 -6.83
N LEU A 153 -21.79 -15.47 -7.05
CA LEU A 153 -20.45 -15.60 -6.47
C LEU A 153 -19.56 -14.41 -6.87
N LYS A 154 -19.59 -13.98 -8.14
CA LYS A 154 -18.89 -12.76 -8.59
C LYS A 154 -19.32 -11.55 -7.78
N VAL A 155 -20.63 -11.33 -7.61
CA VAL A 155 -21.15 -10.19 -6.83
C VAL A 155 -20.71 -10.27 -5.37
N PHE A 156 -20.80 -11.44 -4.75
CA PHE A 156 -20.36 -11.68 -3.38
C PHE A 156 -18.87 -11.32 -3.23
N MET A 157 -18.02 -11.89 -4.08
CA MET A 157 -16.58 -11.67 -4.06
C MET A 157 -16.22 -10.18 -4.30
N ARG A 158 -16.92 -9.47 -5.18
CA ARG A 158 -16.70 -8.02 -5.35
C ARG A 158 -17.12 -7.22 -4.11
N ALA A 159 -18.22 -7.62 -3.47
CA ALA A 159 -18.68 -7.00 -2.24
C ALA A 159 -17.70 -7.22 -1.08
N THR A 160 -17.11 -8.41 -0.94
CA THR A 160 -16.13 -8.67 0.12
C THR A 160 -14.90 -7.78 0.01
N VAL A 161 -14.37 -7.53 -1.20
CA VAL A 161 -13.25 -6.59 -1.41
C VAL A 161 -13.62 -5.17 -0.92
N ILE A 162 -14.81 -4.69 -1.29
CA ILE A 162 -15.29 -3.35 -0.88
C ILE A 162 -15.49 -3.29 0.63
N VAL A 163 -16.15 -4.28 1.23
CA VAL A 163 -16.37 -4.31 2.69
C VAL A 163 -15.03 -4.33 3.43
N SER A 164 -14.08 -5.16 3.00
CA SER A 164 -12.73 -5.23 3.59
C SER A 164 -11.98 -3.91 3.49
N GLU A 165 -12.05 -3.23 2.34
CA GLU A 165 -11.47 -1.88 2.16
C GLU A 165 -12.13 -0.86 3.10
N TYR A 166 -13.46 -0.88 3.22
CA TYR A 166 -14.22 0.04 4.09
C TYR A 166 -13.98 -0.18 5.58
N LEU A 167 -13.63 -1.40 5.99
CA LEU A 167 -13.25 -1.72 7.36
C LEU A 167 -11.81 -1.33 7.69
N THR A 168 -10.93 -1.20 6.69
CA THR A 168 -9.49 -1.04 6.92
C THR A 168 -8.90 0.20 6.27
N TYR A 169 -8.88 0.27 4.94
CA TYR A 169 -8.24 1.34 4.18
C TYR A 169 -8.97 2.68 4.29
N ILE A 170 -10.29 2.70 4.08
CA ILE A 170 -11.08 3.94 4.12
C ILE A 170 -10.94 4.69 5.46
N PRO A 171 -11.16 4.07 6.63
CA PRO A 171 -10.99 4.77 7.90
C PRO A 171 -9.53 5.21 8.12
N ALA A 172 -8.56 4.39 7.72
CA ALA A 172 -7.13 4.74 7.84
C ALA A 172 -6.78 5.97 7.00
N VAL A 173 -7.22 6.04 5.74
CA VAL A 173 -7.02 7.20 4.85
C VAL A 173 -7.69 8.44 5.41
N VAL A 174 -8.96 8.36 5.79
CA VAL A 174 -9.71 9.51 6.31
C VAL A 174 -9.04 10.08 7.56
N VAL A 175 -8.65 9.22 8.50
CA VAL A 175 -7.98 9.65 9.74
C VAL A 175 -6.58 10.18 9.45
N PHE A 176 -5.81 9.53 8.58
CA PHE A 176 -4.47 9.97 8.20
C PHE A 176 -4.52 11.35 7.55
N VAL A 177 -5.34 11.54 6.51
CA VAL A 177 -5.49 12.81 5.78
C VAL A 177 -5.88 13.94 6.74
N ARG A 178 -6.89 13.73 7.59
CA ARG A 178 -7.31 14.73 8.59
C ARG A 178 -6.17 15.13 9.54
N ARG A 179 -5.38 14.16 10.02
CA ARG A 179 -4.24 14.43 10.93
C ARG A 179 -3.08 15.11 10.21
N PHE A 180 -2.70 14.60 9.05
CA PHE A 180 -1.55 15.07 8.29
C PHE A 180 -1.79 16.45 7.68
N SER A 181 -2.99 16.71 7.15
CA SER A 181 -3.39 18.04 6.69
C SER A 181 -3.40 19.06 7.83
N ARG A 182 -3.93 18.70 9.01
CA ARG A 182 -3.89 19.59 10.19
C ARG A 182 -2.45 19.89 10.63
N LEU A 183 -1.60 18.87 10.71
CA LEU A 183 -0.17 19.03 11.02
C LEU A 183 0.53 19.97 10.02
N SER A 184 0.13 19.89 8.75
CA SER A 184 0.71 20.65 7.65
C SER A 184 0.09 22.06 7.46
N GLY A 185 -0.90 22.44 8.26
CA GLY A 185 -1.63 23.71 8.11
C GLY A 185 -2.47 23.81 6.83
N VAL A 186 -2.93 22.68 6.30
CA VAL A 186 -3.75 22.63 5.07
C VAL A 186 -5.23 22.90 5.43
N PRO A 187 -5.91 23.83 4.74
CA PRO A 187 -7.33 24.12 4.96
C PRO A 187 -8.23 22.89 4.72
N ALA A 188 -9.38 22.84 5.41
CA ALA A 188 -10.31 21.72 5.33
C ALA A 188 -10.76 21.39 3.89
N TRP A 189 -11.08 22.41 3.09
CA TRP A 189 -11.46 22.23 1.70
C TRP A 189 -10.36 21.55 0.87
N ALA A 190 -9.11 22.02 0.97
CA ALA A 190 -7.98 21.41 0.28
C ALA A 190 -7.71 19.98 0.79
N SER A 191 -7.91 19.72 2.09
CA SER A 191 -7.84 18.37 2.65
C SER A 191 -8.88 17.43 2.05
N ASN A 192 -10.11 17.91 1.82
CA ASN A 192 -11.17 17.13 1.16
C ASN A 192 -10.84 16.87 -0.32
N VAL A 193 -10.27 17.85 -1.03
CA VAL A 193 -9.79 17.66 -2.42
C VAL A 193 -8.70 16.58 -2.48
N ALA A 194 -7.74 16.62 -1.54
CA ALA A 194 -6.70 15.59 -1.44
C ALA A 194 -7.29 14.21 -1.11
N LEU A 195 -8.28 14.14 -0.21
CA LEU A 195 -8.97 12.91 0.13
C LEU A 195 -9.62 12.25 -1.10
N VAL A 196 -10.34 13.01 -1.92
CA VAL A 196 -10.94 12.48 -3.16
C VAL A 196 -9.87 12.01 -4.13
N ALA A 197 -8.79 12.79 -4.32
CA ALA A 197 -7.69 12.39 -5.21
C ALA A 197 -7.03 11.07 -4.77
N ILE A 198 -6.86 10.87 -3.47
CA ILE A 198 -6.31 9.65 -2.88
C ILE A 198 -7.27 8.46 -3.07
N LEU A 199 -8.56 8.64 -2.74
CA LEU A 199 -9.55 7.57 -2.85
C LEU A 199 -9.82 7.17 -4.31
N MET A 200 -9.58 8.06 -5.26
CA MET A 200 -9.74 7.82 -6.70
C MET A 200 -8.45 7.33 -7.37
N GLN A 201 -7.41 6.96 -6.62
CA GLN A 201 -6.16 6.45 -7.17
C GLN A 201 -6.42 5.26 -8.12
N PRO A 202 -5.99 5.32 -9.39
CA PRO A 202 -6.38 4.31 -10.38
C PRO A 202 -5.76 2.94 -10.10
N GLY A 203 -4.52 2.91 -9.59
CA GLY A 203 -3.82 1.64 -9.32
C GLY A 203 -4.53 0.76 -8.31
N THR A 204 -5.05 1.33 -7.22
CA THR A 204 -5.79 0.55 -6.20
C THR A 204 -7.14 0.07 -6.74
N ILE A 205 -7.86 0.91 -7.49
CA ILE A 205 -9.14 0.53 -8.11
C ILE A 205 -8.95 -0.61 -9.11
N LEU A 206 -7.96 -0.48 -10.00
CA LEU A 206 -7.66 -1.48 -11.04
C LEU A 206 -7.25 -2.82 -10.46
N VAL A 207 -6.37 -2.82 -9.46
CA VAL A 207 -5.82 -4.08 -8.91
C VAL A 207 -6.80 -4.75 -7.96
N ASP A 208 -7.44 -4.02 -7.05
CA ASP A 208 -8.30 -4.65 -6.05
C ASP A 208 -9.71 -4.92 -6.60
N HIS A 209 -10.35 -3.93 -7.23
CA HIS A 209 -11.76 -4.00 -7.60
C HIS A 209 -12.01 -4.58 -8.99
N ILE A 210 -10.99 -4.64 -9.85
CA ILE A 210 -11.12 -5.20 -11.21
C ILE A 210 -10.31 -6.48 -11.34
N HIS A 211 -8.99 -6.44 -11.15
CA HIS A 211 -8.12 -7.61 -11.21
C HIS A 211 -8.43 -8.65 -10.12
N PHE A 212 -8.97 -8.22 -8.98
CA PHE A 212 -9.38 -9.01 -7.81
C PHE A 212 -8.23 -9.31 -6.82
N GLN A 213 -8.03 -8.39 -5.90
CA GLN A 213 -7.04 -8.50 -4.83
C GLN A 213 -7.52 -7.80 -3.55
N TYR A 214 -6.94 -8.16 -2.41
CA TYR A 214 -7.16 -7.52 -1.12
C TYR A 214 -5.96 -6.66 -0.68
N ASN A 215 -5.32 -5.89 -1.58
CA ASN A 215 -4.12 -5.12 -1.20
C ASN A 215 -4.43 -3.97 -0.24
N THR A 216 -5.61 -3.35 -0.40
CA THR A 216 -6.10 -2.25 0.43
C THR A 216 -6.21 -2.64 1.90
N VAL A 217 -6.44 -3.91 2.25
CA VAL A 217 -6.42 -4.36 3.66
C VAL A 217 -5.03 -4.17 4.27
N MET A 218 -3.99 -4.69 3.62
CA MET A 218 -2.61 -4.49 4.07
C MET A 218 -2.22 -3.02 4.04
N LEU A 219 -2.49 -2.30 2.96
CA LEU A 219 -2.16 -0.88 2.83
C LEU A 219 -2.90 -0.03 3.89
N GLY A 220 -4.14 -0.40 4.23
CA GLY A 220 -4.94 0.22 5.27
C GLY A 220 -4.34 0.03 6.66
N LEU A 221 -3.87 -1.18 6.96
CA LEU A 221 -3.16 -1.46 8.22
C LEU A 221 -1.81 -0.73 8.29
N VAL A 222 -1.04 -0.65 7.20
CA VAL A 222 0.18 0.19 7.15
C VAL A 222 -0.18 1.66 7.38
N LEU A 223 -1.21 2.18 6.74
CA LEU A 223 -1.61 3.57 6.89
C LEU A 223 -2.18 3.88 8.28
N ALA A 224 -2.87 2.93 8.91
CA ALA A 224 -3.30 3.00 10.30
C ALA A 224 -2.09 3.03 11.25
N SER A 225 -1.04 2.27 10.94
CA SER A 225 0.25 2.36 11.64
C SER A 225 0.87 3.75 11.49
N MET A 226 1.02 4.26 10.26
CA MET A 226 1.54 5.62 10.00
C MET A 226 0.71 6.69 10.72
N SER A 227 -0.62 6.59 10.69
CA SER A 227 -1.54 7.49 11.38
C SER A 227 -1.34 7.44 12.91
N SER A 228 -1.08 6.26 13.46
CA SER A 228 -0.75 6.07 14.87
C SER A 228 0.63 6.64 15.22
N LEU A 229 1.61 6.56 14.32
CA LEU A 229 2.92 7.22 14.48
C LEU A 229 2.78 8.74 14.52
N LEU A 230 1.97 9.34 13.62
CA LEU A 230 1.66 10.77 13.65
C LEU A 230 0.98 11.19 14.96
N ALA A 231 0.11 10.31 15.47
CA ALA A 231 -0.60 10.47 16.74
C ALA A 231 0.25 10.19 17.99
N GLU A 232 1.51 9.73 17.82
CA GLU A 232 2.41 9.31 18.90
C GLU A 232 1.88 8.12 19.74
N ARG A 233 0.99 7.33 19.14
CA ARG A 233 0.43 6.09 19.70
C ARG A 233 1.27 4.89 19.25
N TYR A 234 2.53 4.85 19.68
CA TYR A 234 3.53 3.91 19.16
C TYR A 234 3.18 2.43 19.33
N ARG A 235 2.52 2.08 20.45
CA ARG A 235 2.06 0.70 20.70
C ARG A 235 1.01 0.26 19.66
N TRP A 236 0.03 1.12 19.37
CA TRP A 236 -0.96 0.87 18.33
C TRP A 236 -0.33 0.83 16.93
N ALA A 237 0.68 1.67 16.67
CA ALA A 237 1.42 1.60 15.42
C ALA A 237 2.08 0.22 15.22
N ALA A 238 2.63 -0.37 16.28
CA ALA A 238 3.18 -1.72 16.24
C ALA A 238 2.09 -2.78 15.97
N VAL A 239 0.94 -2.72 16.67
CA VAL A 239 -0.19 -3.65 16.44
C VAL A 239 -0.65 -3.63 14.98
N PHE A 240 -0.91 -2.43 14.43
CA PHE A 240 -1.36 -2.31 13.05
C PHE A 240 -0.30 -2.77 12.04
N PHE A 241 0.99 -2.52 12.31
CA PHE A 241 2.05 -2.96 11.42
C PHE A 241 2.25 -4.48 11.45
N VAL A 242 2.15 -5.11 12.63
CA VAL A 242 2.13 -6.58 12.75
C VAL A 242 0.91 -7.15 12.01
N GLY A 243 -0.27 -6.53 12.13
CA GLY A 243 -1.43 -6.90 11.34
C GLY A 243 -1.19 -6.81 9.83
N ALA A 244 -0.55 -5.74 9.35
CA ALA A 244 -0.20 -5.59 7.93
C ALA A 244 0.73 -6.72 7.44
N LEU A 245 1.77 -7.03 8.22
CA LEU A 245 2.69 -8.15 7.95
C LEU A 245 1.97 -9.50 7.99
N GLY A 246 1.02 -9.65 8.91
CA GLY A 246 0.17 -10.83 9.04
C GLY A 246 -0.80 -11.02 7.88
N PHE A 247 -1.14 -9.95 7.14
CA PHE A 247 -2.01 -10.00 5.98
C PHE A 247 -1.22 -10.28 4.70
N LYS A 248 -0.25 -9.43 4.37
CA LYS A 248 0.66 -9.62 3.23
C LYS A 248 2.08 -9.27 3.64
N GLN A 249 3.00 -10.21 3.46
CA GLN A 249 4.43 -10.08 3.75
C GLN A 249 5.11 -8.92 3.02
N MET A 250 4.54 -8.47 1.89
CA MET A 250 5.02 -7.30 1.13
C MET A 250 5.05 -6.01 1.98
N ALA A 251 4.28 -5.93 3.08
CA ALA A 251 4.38 -4.83 4.04
C ALA A 251 5.79 -4.65 4.66
N LEU A 252 6.67 -5.65 4.53
CA LEU A 252 8.09 -5.54 4.89
C LEU A 252 8.82 -4.40 4.18
N TYR A 253 8.33 -3.90 3.05
CA TYR A 253 8.90 -2.74 2.36
C TYR A 253 8.89 -1.49 3.24
N TYR A 254 8.05 -1.45 4.28
CA TYR A 254 7.98 -0.34 5.24
C TYR A 254 8.66 -0.64 6.57
N ALA A 255 9.15 -1.86 6.79
CA ALA A 255 9.65 -2.31 8.09
C ALA A 255 10.81 -1.45 8.59
N PHE A 256 11.76 -1.12 7.71
CA PHE A 256 12.88 -0.22 8.05
C PHE A 256 12.40 1.16 8.48
N SER A 257 11.39 1.73 7.83
CA SER A 257 10.87 3.06 8.19
C SER A 257 10.07 3.06 9.49
N VAL A 258 9.24 2.03 9.71
CA VAL A 258 8.54 1.85 10.98
C VAL A 258 9.54 1.68 12.12
N PHE A 259 10.53 0.80 11.94
CA PHE A 259 11.57 0.54 12.93
C PHE A 259 12.41 1.79 13.22
N ALA A 260 12.96 2.44 12.20
CA ALA A 260 13.80 3.63 12.35
C ALA A 260 13.05 4.78 13.04
N TYR A 261 11.78 5.01 12.68
CA TYR A 261 10.97 6.03 13.31
C TYR A 261 10.70 5.71 14.79
N LEU A 262 10.26 4.48 15.09
CA LEU A 262 9.95 4.07 16.47
C LEU A 262 11.19 4.12 17.36
N LEU A 263 12.31 3.56 16.89
CA LEU A 263 13.58 3.58 17.63
C LEU A 263 14.10 5.01 17.80
N GLY A 264 14.04 5.83 16.75
CA GLY A 264 14.39 7.25 16.84
C GLY A 264 13.57 8.00 17.88
N ARG A 265 12.26 7.73 17.98
CA ARG A 265 11.38 8.28 19.02
C ARG A 265 11.62 7.67 20.41
N CYS A 266 12.25 6.50 20.53
CA CYS A 266 12.68 5.95 21.81
C CYS A 266 13.97 6.59 22.33
N ILE A 267 14.84 7.06 21.45
CA ILE A 267 16.14 7.64 21.82
C ILE A 267 16.09 9.17 21.92
N LYS A 268 15.25 9.85 21.11
CA LYS A 268 15.16 11.31 21.05
C LYS A 268 13.82 11.85 21.57
N PRO A 269 13.80 12.98 22.30
CA PRO A 269 14.95 13.80 22.73
C PRO A 269 15.76 13.19 23.89
N SER A 270 15.17 12.24 24.62
CA SER A 270 15.84 11.47 25.67
C SER A 270 15.53 9.98 25.52
N ILE A 271 16.45 9.15 26.01
CA ILE A 271 16.30 7.70 25.98
C ILE A 271 15.15 7.29 26.90
N SER A 272 14.16 6.59 26.34
CA SER A 272 12.99 6.09 27.04
C SER A 272 12.93 4.57 26.94
N ILE A 273 13.56 3.91 27.90
CA ILE A 273 13.60 2.44 27.99
C ILE A 273 12.19 1.86 28.13
N GLY A 274 11.32 2.47 28.93
CA GLY A 274 9.93 2.02 29.09
C GLY A 274 9.12 2.10 27.80
N ARG A 275 9.38 3.08 26.92
CA ARG A 275 8.76 3.15 25.59
C ARG A 275 9.27 2.02 24.70
N LEU A 276 10.58 1.78 24.68
CA LEU A 276 11.20 0.72 23.91
C LEU A 276 10.67 -0.66 24.31
N ILE A 277 10.73 -0.99 25.61
CA ILE A 277 10.20 -2.26 26.15
C ILE A 277 8.70 -2.37 25.86
N GLY A 278 7.93 -1.29 26.07
CA GLY A 278 6.50 -1.30 25.80
C GLY A 278 6.14 -1.53 24.33
N ILE A 279 6.93 -1.00 23.38
CA ILE A 279 6.75 -1.29 21.96
C ILE A 279 7.14 -2.74 21.67
N ALA A 280 8.31 -3.19 22.14
CA ALA A 280 8.79 -4.55 21.91
C ALA A 280 7.80 -5.60 22.43
N LEU A 281 7.32 -5.43 23.66
CA LEU A 281 6.33 -6.33 24.27
C LEU A 281 5.02 -6.36 23.47
N VAL A 282 4.50 -5.21 23.06
CA VAL A 282 3.26 -5.16 22.26
C VAL A 282 3.45 -5.79 20.89
N THR A 283 4.61 -5.61 20.25
CA THR A 283 4.96 -6.29 18.99
C THR A 283 4.96 -7.81 19.18
N LEU A 284 5.63 -8.32 20.22
CA LEU A 284 5.70 -9.75 20.52
C LEU A 284 4.32 -10.34 20.82
N ILE A 285 3.52 -9.66 21.65
CA ILE A 285 2.14 -10.07 21.95
C ILE A 285 1.29 -10.08 20.68
N SER A 286 1.43 -9.07 19.82
CA SER A 286 0.66 -9.01 18.56
C SER A 286 0.99 -10.18 17.63
N PHE A 287 2.27 -10.55 17.51
CA PHE A 287 2.67 -11.74 16.75
C PHE A 287 2.18 -13.04 17.40
N ALA A 288 2.29 -13.14 18.73
CA ALA A 288 1.80 -14.30 19.47
C ALA A 288 0.29 -14.49 19.24
N VAL A 289 -0.52 -13.43 19.36
CA VAL A 289 -1.97 -13.46 19.11
C VAL A 289 -2.27 -13.84 17.67
N LEU A 290 -1.53 -13.29 16.69
CA LEU A 290 -1.72 -13.59 15.28
C LEU A 290 -1.46 -15.08 14.95
N VAL A 291 -0.42 -15.67 15.54
CA VAL A 291 0.04 -17.04 15.24
C VAL A 291 -0.64 -18.08 16.14
N LEU A 292 -1.21 -17.67 17.28
CA LEU A 292 -1.82 -18.56 18.27
C LEU A 292 -2.85 -19.53 17.68
N PRO A 293 -3.81 -19.13 16.81
CA PRO A 293 -4.76 -20.08 16.24
C PRO A 293 -4.10 -21.19 15.40
N ILE A 294 -3.06 -20.86 14.62
CA ILE A 294 -2.29 -21.85 13.85
C ILE A 294 -1.61 -22.86 14.78
N VAL A 295 -0.97 -22.38 15.87
CA VAL A 295 -0.27 -23.24 16.83
C VAL A 295 -1.24 -24.11 17.63
N ALA A 296 -2.27 -23.50 18.21
CA ALA A 296 -3.28 -24.20 19.00
C ALA A 296 -4.06 -25.20 18.14
N GLY A 297 -4.36 -24.81 16.90
CA GLY A 297 -5.00 -25.64 15.91
C GLY A 297 -4.19 -26.87 15.52
N ALA A 298 -2.90 -26.70 15.22
CA ALA A 298 -2.01 -27.81 14.92
C ALA A 298 -1.91 -28.82 16.08
N LEU A 299 -1.82 -28.34 17.32
CA LEU A 299 -1.83 -29.20 18.52
C LEU A 299 -3.17 -29.90 18.73
N TYR A 300 -4.27 -29.20 18.49
CA TYR A 300 -5.62 -29.75 18.62
C TYR A 300 -5.87 -30.87 17.61
N ASP A 301 -5.53 -30.64 16.34
CA ASP A 301 -5.68 -31.62 15.25
C ASP A 301 -4.78 -32.84 15.48
N ALA A 302 -3.52 -32.63 15.86
CA ALA A 302 -2.59 -33.72 16.19
C ALA A 302 -3.10 -34.61 17.34
N ARG A 303 -3.67 -34.01 18.40
CA ARG A 303 -4.27 -34.77 19.52
C ARG A 303 -5.47 -35.62 19.11
N ARG A 304 -6.15 -35.28 18.01
CA ARG A 304 -7.27 -36.07 17.45
C ARG A 304 -6.81 -37.08 16.40
N GLY A 305 -5.51 -37.22 16.18
CA GLY A 305 -4.94 -38.10 15.16
C GLY A 305 -5.10 -37.57 13.73
N ILE A 306 -5.35 -36.26 13.56
CA ILE A 306 -5.45 -35.64 12.23
C ILE A 306 -4.04 -35.23 11.78
N SER A 307 -3.57 -35.83 10.69
CA SER A 307 -2.30 -35.47 10.05
C SER A 307 -2.39 -34.13 9.29
N SER A 308 -1.31 -33.34 9.33
CA SER A 308 -1.11 -32.16 8.49
C SER A 308 -1.02 -32.50 6.99
N ARG A 309 -0.61 -33.74 6.68
CA ARG A 309 -0.41 -34.27 5.32
C ARG A 309 -1.04 -35.67 5.21
N PRO A 310 -2.37 -35.78 5.10
CA PRO A 310 -3.05 -37.07 5.08
C PRO A 310 -2.70 -37.95 3.87
N GLU A 311 -2.18 -37.35 2.79
CA GLU A 311 -1.80 -38.04 1.55
C GLU A 311 -0.45 -38.75 1.64
N LEU A 312 0.39 -38.39 2.61
CA LEU A 312 1.70 -39.01 2.82
C LEU A 312 1.58 -40.12 3.87
N GLY A 313 1.94 -41.35 3.47
CA GLY A 313 2.11 -42.46 4.40
C GLY A 313 3.52 -42.48 5.00
N GLY A 314 3.64 -42.86 6.27
CA GLY A 314 4.93 -43.04 6.94
C GLY A 314 5.41 -41.82 7.74
N PRO A 315 6.71 -41.79 8.13
CA PRO A 315 7.24 -40.69 8.92
C PRO A 315 7.23 -39.37 8.13
N PRO A 316 7.10 -38.23 8.82
CA PRO A 316 7.02 -36.93 8.17
C PRO A 316 8.28 -36.67 7.33
N PRO A 317 8.15 -36.07 6.13
CA PRO A 317 9.29 -35.74 5.30
C PRO A 317 10.17 -34.68 5.98
N PRO A 318 11.44 -34.55 5.57
CA PRO A 318 12.32 -33.51 6.09
C PRO A 318 11.73 -32.12 5.89
N LEU A 319 12.04 -31.22 6.82
CA LEU A 319 11.53 -29.85 6.80
C LEU A 319 11.97 -29.13 5.50
N PRO A 320 11.07 -28.35 4.86
CA PRO A 320 11.33 -27.72 3.56
C PRO A 320 12.42 -26.65 3.63
N ILE A 321 12.58 -26.02 4.79
CA ILE A 321 13.66 -25.10 5.12
C ILE A 321 14.22 -25.49 6.49
N PHE A 322 15.46 -25.11 6.77
CA PHE A 322 16.16 -25.52 7.98
C PHE A 322 16.25 -27.05 8.13
N SER A 323 16.53 -27.76 7.02
CA SER A 323 16.60 -29.22 7.00
C SER A 323 17.55 -29.82 8.04
N PHE A 324 18.59 -29.09 8.45
CA PHE A 324 19.50 -29.45 9.55
C PHE A 324 18.79 -29.70 10.90
N LEU A 325 17.63 -29.09 11.13
CA LEU A 325 16.82 -29.31 12.32
C LEU A 325 16.17 -30.70 12.31
N SER A 326 15.90 -31.28 11.13
CA SER A 326 15.25 -32.59 11.02
C SER A 326 16.06 -33.70 11.68
N ASN A 327 17.39 -33.56 11.76
CA ASN A 327 18.27 -34.53 12.43
C ASN A 327 18.28 -34.41 13.96
N HIS A 328 17.73 -33.31 14.50
CA HIS A 328 17.76 -32.99 15.93
C HIS A 328 16.37 -33.00 16.58
N LEU A 329 15.31 -33.04 15.78
CA LEU A 329 13.93 -33.01 16.26
C LEU A 329 13.35 -34.42 16.27
N ASP A 330 12.85 -34.85 17.43
CA ASP A 330 12.00 -36.02 17.54
C ASP A 330 10.65 -35.76 16.84
N THR A 331 10.33 -36.56 15.82
CA THR A 331 9.11 -36.44 15.02
C THR A 331 7.86 -36.91 15.77
N GLU A 332 8.04 -37.72 16.82
CA GLU A 332 6.95 -38.23 17.66
C GLU A 332 6.65 -37.32 18.86
N ALA A 333 7.46 -36.28 19.08
CA ALA A 333 7.29 -35.38 20.21
C ALA A 333 6.08 -34.44 20.04
N PHE A 334 5.46 -34.08 21.18
CA PHE A 334 4.25 -33.23 21.19
C PHE A 334 4.41 -31.84 20.53
N TYR A 335 5.65 -31.33 20.45
CA TYR A 335 5.95 -30.02 19.86
C TYR A 335 6.16 -30.09 18.34
N TYR A 336 6.39 -31.27 17.78
CA TYR A 336 6.77 -31.43 16.38
C TYR A 336 5.71 -30.88 15.41
N PRO A 337 4.39 -31.12 15.59
CA PRO A 337 3.36 -30.55 14.72
C PRO A 337 3.40 -29.01 14.65
N VAL A 338 3.77 -28.35 15.75
CA VAL A 338 3.91 -26.89 15.80
C VAL A 338 5.11 -26.45 14.97
N VAL A 339 6.25 -27.15 15.10
CA VAL A 339 7.46 -26.84 14.35
C VAL A 339 7.21 -27.04 12.85
N GLU A 340 6.63 -28.18 12.46
CA GLU A 340 6.30 -28.47 11.05
C GLU A 340 5.38 -27.38 10.47
N GLN A 341 4.30 -27.04 11.18
CA GLN A 341 3.34 -26.03 10.75
C GLN A 341 3.98 -24.65 10.56
N LEU A 342 4.79 -24.19 11.52
CA LEU A 342 5.42 -22.87 11.46
C LEU A 342 6.51 -22.80 10.39
N VAL A 343 7.28 -23.88 10.22
CA VAL A 343 8.31 -23.96 9.18
C VAL A 343 7.68 -23.97 7.79
N GLN A 344 6.62 -24.74 7.58
CA GLN A 344 5.87 -24.73 6.33
C GLN A 344 5.26 -23.35 6.04
N LEU A 345 4.64 -22.72 7.05
CA LEU A 345 4.10 -21.36 6.94
C LEU A 345 5.17 -20.37 6.46
N VAL A 346 6.35 -20.36 7.08
CA VAL A 346 7.45 -19.48 6.69
C VAL A 346 7.92 -19.77 5.26
N HIS A 347 8.05 -21.05 4.89
CA HIS A 347 8.45 -21.45 3.54
C HIS A 347 7.45 -20.99 2.46
N ARG A 348 6.14 -21.06 2.74
CA ARG A 348 5.09 -20.59 1.81
C ARG A 348 5.06 -19.06 1.71
N VAL A 349 5.16 -18.36 2.83
CA VAL A 349 5.13 -16.89 2.86
C VAL A 349 6.38 -16.28 2.21
N PHE A 350 7.54 -16.94 2.32
CA PHE A 350 8.81 -16.52 1.73
C PHE A 350 9.35 -17.59 0.77
N PRO A 351 8.89 -17.62 -0.49
CA PRO A 351 9.31 -18.62 -1.45
C PRO A 351 10.72 -18.30 -1.99
N PHE A 352 11.75 -18.70 -1.26
CA PHE A 352 13.17 -18.46 -1.62
C PHE A 352 13.60 -19.10 -2.94
N ALA A 353 12.82 -20.05 -3.46
CA ALA A 353 13.10 -20.75 -4.72
C ALA A 353 12.71 -19.97 -5.99
N ARG A 354 11.92 -18.88 -5.88
CA ARG A 354 11.51 -18.06 -7.04
C ARG A 354 12.67 -17.22 -7.56
N GLY A 355 12.85 -17.22 -8.88
CA GLY A 355 13.99 -16.57 -9.54
C GLY A 355 13.81 -15.07 -9.78
N LEU A 356 14.91 -14.33 -9.87
CA LEU A 356 14.93 -12.86 -10.09
C LEU A 356 14.15 -12.36 -11.32
N PHE A 357 14.03 -13.19 -12.35
CA PHE A 357 13.48 -12.81 -13.66
C PHE A 357 12.26 -13.63 -14.08
N GLU A 358 11.54 -14.19 -13.11
CA GLU A 358 10.30 -14.95 -13.32
C GLU A 358 9.22 -14.04 -13.93
N ASP A 359 9.05 -12.84 -13.37
CA ASP A 359 8.13 -11.81 -13.88
C ASP A 359 8.89 -10.67 -14.58
N LYS A 360 8.26 -10.08 -15.62
CA LYS A 360 8.80 -8.92 -16.34
C LYS A 360 8.36 -7.63 -15.64
N VAL A 361 9.01 -7.35 -14.51
CA VAL A 361 8.71 -6.17 -13.68
C VAL A 361 9.60 -4.97 -14.03
N ALA A 362 9.05 -3.76 -13.92
CA ALA A 362 9.75 -2.49 -14.10
C ALA A 362 10.74 -2.17 -12.94
N ASN A 363 11.62 -3.11 -12.61
CA ASN A 363 12.68 -2.96 -11.61
C ASN A 363 14.07 -2.82 -12.25
N PHE A 364 15.09 -2.51 -11.44
CA PHE A 364 16.46 -2.33 -11.92
C PHE A 364 16.99 -3.59 -12.61
N TRP A 365 16.75 -4.76 -12.04
CA TRP A 365 17.30 -6.03 -12.51
C TRP A 365 16.79 -6.40 -13.90
N CYS A 366 15.48 -6.35 -14.13
CA CYS A 366 14.88 -6.67 -15.41
C CYS A 366 15.29 -5.67 -16.49
N ALA A 367 15.37 -4.37 -16.17
CA ALA A 367 15.85 -3.34 -17.09
C ALA A 367 17.34 -3.54 -17.44
N ALA A 368 18.21 -3.73 -16.44
CA ALA A 368 19.65 -3.94 -16.64
C ALA A 368 19.96 -5.25 -17.38
N ASN A 369 19.16 -6.29 -17.18
CA ASN A 369 19.32 -7.57 -17.88
C ASN A 369 19.20 -7.44 -19.41
N VAL A 370 18.50 -6.44 -19.93
CA VAL A 370 18.41 -6.20 -21.39
C VAL A 370 19.78 -5.93 -21.98
N VAL A 371 20.62 -5.17 -21.28
CA VAL A 371 21.95 -4.70 -21.71
C VAL A 371 23.05 -5.63 -21.22
N ILE A 372 23.08 -5.94 -19.92
CA ILE A 372 24.19 -6.64 -19.24
C ILE A 372 24.01 -8.18 -19.26
N LYS A 373 22.82 -8.69 -19.62
CA LYS A 373 22.48 -10.12 -19.63
C LYS A 373 22.79 -10.80 -18.29
N LEU A 374 22.27 -10.21 -17.22
CA LEU A 374 22.44 -10.64 -15.82
C LEU A 374 22.05 -12.11 -15.57
N ARG A 375 21.18 -12.70 -16.40
CA ARG A 375 20.84 -14.14 -16.38
C ARG A 375 22.05 -15.08 -16.54
N LYS A 376 23.19 -14.60 -17.05
CA LYS A 376 24.42 -15.39 -17.18
C LYS A 376 25.15 -15.62 -15.85
N TYR A 377 24.82 -14.84 -14.82
CA TYR A 377 25.49 -14.94 -13.51
C TYR A 377 24.78 -15.93 -12.58
N PRO A 378 25.50 -16.55 -11.64
CA PRO A 378 24.90 -17.45 -10.65
C PRO A 378 23.80 -16.78 -9.82
N SER A 379 22.72 -17.52 -9.54
CA SER A 379 21.57 -17.02 -8.77
C SER A 379 21.97 -16.51 -7.38
N ASP A 380 22.86 -17.21 -6.68
CA ASP A 380 23.39 -16.80 -5.37
C ASP A 380 24.09 -15.43 -5.40
N LEU A 381 24.85 -15.15 -6.46
CA LEU A 381 25.49 -13.85 -6.65
C LEU A 381 24.44 -12.75 -6.87
N LEU A 382 23.42 -13.02 -7.68
CA LEU A 382 22.33 -12.08 -7.93
C LEU A 382 21.49 -11.82 -6.66
N GLN A 383 21.25 -12.84 -5.84
CA GLN A 383 20.60 -12.69 -4.53
C GLN A 383 21.40 -11.77 -3.61
N LYS A 384 22.71 -12.04 -3.46
CA LYS A 384 23.61 -11.19 -2.64
C LYS A 384 23.70 -9.76 -3.16
N ALA A 385 23.81 -9.58 -4.49
CA ALA A 385 23.84 -8.26 -5.12
C ALA A 385 22.53 -7.49 -4.89
N SER A 386 21.37 -8.16 -5.04
CA SER A 386 20.07 -7.55 -4.80
C SER A 386 19.88 -7.12 -3.34
N LEU A 387 20.33 -7.94 -2.39
CA LEU A 387 20.35 -7.57 -0.97
C LEU A 387 21.21 -6.32 -0.75
N ALA A 388 22.44 -6.30 -1.28
CA ALA A 388 23.34 -5.16 -1.13
C ALA A 388 22.76 -3.87 -1.73
N PHE A 389 22.24 -3.91 -2.95
CA PHE A 389 21.65 -2.74 -3.61
C PHE A 389 20.39 -2.25 -2.89
N THR A 390 19.54 -3.18 -2.42
CA THR A 390 18.37 -2.82 -1.61
C THR A 390 18.80 -2.11 -0.34
N LEU A 391 19.75 -2.67 0.41
CA LEU A 391 20.26 -2.06 1.65
C LEU A 391 20.88 -0.68 1.40
N LEU A 392 21.68 -0.53 0.34
CA LEU A 392 22.26 0.76 -0.04
C LEU A 392 21.19 1.81 -0.37
N ALA A 393 20.07 1.41 -0.96
CA ALA A 393 18.96 2.32 -1.27
C ALA A 393 18.13 2.66 -0.02
N VAL A 394 17.88 1.71 0.89
CA VAL A 394 16.96 1.92 2.02
C VAL A 394 17.64 2.42 3.29
N ILE A 395 18.92 2.15 3.52
CA ILE A 395 19.60 2.60 4.75
C ILE A 395 19.63 4.14 4.87
N PRO A 396 20.03 4.92 3.83
CA PRO A 396 20.11 6.37 3.94
C PRO A 396 18.78 7.08 4.34
N PRO A 397 17.64 6.86 3.68
CA PRO A 397 16.38 7.51 4.07
C PRO A 397 15.94 7.11 5.49
N ASN A 398 16.21 5.88 5.92
CA ASN A 398 15.85 5.41 7.25
C ASN A 398 16.80 5.93 8.33
N LEU A 399 18.08 6.16 8.01
CA LEU A 399 19.00 6.86 8.89
C LEU A 399 18.57 8.31 9.13
N ILE A 400 18.11 9.00 8.07
CA ILE A 400 17.52 10.35 8.20
C ILE A 400 16.33 10.31 9.16
N LEU A 401 15.42 9.35 8.97
CA LEU A 401 14.21 9.19 9.79
C LEU A 401 14.55 8.85 11.25
N PHE A 402 15.57 8.03 11.48
CA PHE A 402 16.07 7.69 12.81
C PHE A 402 16.69 8.90 13.52
N ILE A 403 17.56 9.65 12.83
CA ILE A 403 18.25 10.82 13.39
C ILE A 403 17.24 11.97 13.63
N LYS A 404 16.30 12.19 12.72
CA LYS A 404 15.28 13.24 12.85
C LYS A 404 13.89 12.65 12.54
N PRO A 405 13.21 12.03 13.54
CA PRO A 405 11.91 11.40 13.37
C PRO A 405 10.77 12.44 13.26
N LEU A 406 10.83 13.28 12.23
CA LEU A 406 9.87 14.33 11.93
C LEU A 406 8.59 13.73 11.36
N LYS A 407 7.45 14.16 11.87
CA LYS A 407 6.13 13.71 11.41
C LYS A 407 5.84 14.14 9.97
N ALA A 408 6.32 15.32 9.56
CA ALA A 408 6.07 15.89 8.23
C ALA A 408 6.74 15.10 7.11
N THR A 409 7.95 14.57 7.35
CA THR A 409 8.74 13.83 6.34
C THR A 409 8.44 12.34 6.30
N MET A 410 7.58 11.84 7.19
CA MET A 410 7.27 10.41 7.30
C MET A 410 6.76 9.81 5.98
N PRO A 411 5.81 10.41 5.24
CA PRO A 411 5.36 9.82 3.97
C PRO A 411 6.48 9.77 2.92
N LEU A 412 7.37 10.77 2.88
CA LEU A 412 8.53 10.75 1.98
C LEU A 412 9.48 9.60 2.33
N ALA A 413 9.81 9.40 3.61
CA ALA A 413 10.70 8.32 4.03
C ALA A 413 10.12 6.93 3.73
N PHE A 414 8.82 6.74 3.95
CA PHE A 414 8.12 5.50 3.61
C PHE A 414 8.10 5.28 2.08
N ALA A 415 7.83 6.32 1.29
CA ALA A 415 7.85 6.25 -0.16
C ALA A 415 9.24 5.93 -0.70
N THR A 416 10.29 6.62 -0.25
CA THR A 416 11.67 6.37 -0.67
C THR A 416 12.11 4.94 -0.33
N THR A 417 11.79 4.47 0.87
CA THR A 417 12.13 3.10 1.30
C THR A 417 11.42 2.06 0.44
N ALA A 418 10.10 2.22 0.23
CA ALA A 418 9.33 1.31 -0.62
C ALA A 418 9.78 1.33 -2.09
N TRP A 419 10.19 2.49 -2.62
CA TRP A 419 10.80 2.58 -3.95
C TRP A 419 12.13 1.83 -4.01
N GLY A 420 12.97 1.95 -2.98
CA GLY A 420 14.23 1.20 -2.88
C GLY A 420 14.02 -0.31 -2.91
N PHE A 421 13.05 -0.82 -2.15
CA PHE A 421 12.67 -2.23 -2.21
C PHE A 421 12.12 -2.62 -3.59
N PHE A 422 11.19 -1.85 -4.16
CA PHE A 422 10.61 -2.17 -5.47
C PHE A 422 11.65 -2.19 -6.60
N LEU A 423 12.63 -1.28 -6.57
CA LEU A 423 13.64 -1.17 -7.62
C LEU A 423 14.72 -2.24 -7.51
N PHE A 424 15.16 -2.58 -6.29
CA PHE A 424 16.40 -3.33 -6.08
C PHE A 424 16.23 -4.68 -5.38
N SER A 425 15.04 -5.03 -4.89
CA SER A 425 14.81 -6.33 -4.26
C SER A 425 14.87 -7.49 -5.25
N TYR A 426 15.16 -8.68 -4.74
CA TYR A 426 15.26 -9.92 -5.52
C TYR A 426 13.90 -10.37 -6.06
N GLN A 427 12.85 -10.21 -5.26
CA GLN A 427 11.49 -10.64 -5.60
C GLN A 427 10.56 -9.44 -5.56
N VAL A 428 10.05 -9.09 -6.72
CA VAL A 428 9.15 -7.96 -6.94
C VAL A 428 8.13 -8.42 -7.97
N HIS A 429 6.87 -8.01 -7.78
CA HIS A 429 5.78 -8.26 -8.74
C HIS A 429 5.29 -6.93 -9.33
N GLU A 430 4.68 -6.93 -10.52
CA GLU A 430 4.19 -5.69 -11.16
C GLU A 430 3.22 -4.92 -10.24
N LYS A 431 2.33 -5.65 -9.57
CA LYS A 431 1.32 -5.11 -8.63
C LYS A 431 1.95 -4.45 -7.39
N SER A 432 3.19 -4.79 -7.04
CA SER A 432 3.85 -4.25 -5.84
C SER A 432 4.23 -2.77 -5.97
N VAL A 433 4.10 -2.18 -7.16
CA VAL A 433 4.24 -0.72 -7.36
C VAL A 433 3.25 0.09 -6.52
N LEU A 434 2.11 -0.50 -6.10
CA LEU A 434 1.17 0.15 -5.18
C LEU A 434 1.81 0.51 -3.83
N LEU A 435 2.85 -0.23 -3.41
CA LEU A 435 3.49 -0.02 -2.12
C LEU A 435 4.23 1.33 -2.05
N PRO A 436 5.12 1.71 -2.99
CA PRO A 436 5.66 3.06 -3.00
C PRO A 436 4.63 4.14 -3.35
N LEU A 437 3.61 3.83 -4.15
CA LEU A 437 2.59 4.81 -4.52
C LEU A 437 1.67 5.22 -3.36
N MET A 438 1.38 4.32 -2.41
CA MET A 438 0.54 4.64 -1.26
C MET A 438 1.09 5.81 -0.42
N PRO A 439 2.31 5.78 0.15
CA PRO A 439 2.84 6.91 0.92
C PRO A 439 3.13 8.13 0.02
N MET A 440 3.43 7.94 -1.27
CA MET A 440 3.61 9.06 -2.20
C MET A 440 2.30 9.79 -2.49
N THR A 441 1.18 9.08 -2.65
CA THR A 441 -0.15 9.71 -2.81
C THR A 441 -0.60 10.45 -1.55
N MET A 442 -0.21 9.99 -0.36
CA MET A 442 -0.47 10.71 0.89
C MET A 442 0.16 12.11 0.92
N LEU A 443 1.19 12.39 0.11
CA LEU A 443 1.80 13.73 0.01
C LEU A 443 0.82 14.80 -0.47
N LEU A 444 -0.25 14.43 -1.19
CA LEU A 444 -1.30 15.36 -1.62
C LEU A 444 -2.00 16.02 -0.43
N ALA A 445 -2.07 15.35 0.72
CA ALA A 445 -2.66 15.88 1.95
C ALA A 445 -1.70 16.77 2.76
N GLY A 446 -0.42 16.85 2.35
CA GLY A 446 0.63 17.60 3.02
C GLY A 446 0.69 19.07 2.62
N LYS A 447 1.65 19.80 3.22
CA LYS A 447 1.87 21.22 2.93
C LYS A 447 2.20 21.39 1.44
N GLN A 448 1.44 22.23 0.75
CA GLN A 448 1.55 22.44 -0.71
C GLN A 448 1.33 21.14 -1.54
N GLY A 449 0.67 20.13 -0.99
CA GLY A 449 0.48 18.83 -1.65
C GLY A 449 -0.32 18.93 -2.96
N LEU A 450 -1.35 19.78 -2.99
CA LEU A 450 -2.14 20.05 -4.20
C LEU A 450 -1.54 21.14 -5.11
N ASN A 451 -0.43 21.77 -4.70
CA ASN A 451 0.28 22.72 -5.55
C ASN A 451 0.87 22.00 -6.76
N GLY A 452 1.19 22.78 -7.79
CA GLY A 452 1.66 22.28 -9.08
C GLY A 452 2.82 21.26 -9.03
N SER A 453 3.83 21.52 -8.20
CA SER A 453 5.02 20.67 -8.11
C SER A 453 4.73 19.29 -7.51
N VAL A 454 4.24 19.20 -6.27
CA VAL A 454 3.97 17.90 -5.62
C VAL A 454 2.87 17.13 -6.37
N ARG A 455 1.81 17.82 -6.79
CA ARG A 455 0.74 17.20 -7.58
C ARG A 455 1.25 16.62 -8.90
N SER A 456 2.17 17.30 -9.60
CA SER A 456 2.71 16.78 -10.86
C SER A 456 3.59 15.53 -10.64
N TRP A 457 4.41 15.49 -9.59
CA TRP A 457 5.23 14.31 -9.26
C TRP A 457 4.41 13.12 -8.78
N VAL A 458 3.45 13.34 -7.88
CA VAL A 458 2.52 12.28 -7.44
C VAL A 458 1.68 11.80 -8.62
N GLY A 459 1.22 12.73 -9.45
CA GLY A 459 0.50 12.46 -10.69
C GLY A 459 1.28 11.57 -11.65
N PHE A 460 2.50 11.97 -11.96
CA PHE A 460 3.44 11.24 -12.80
C PHE A 460 3.66 9.82 -12.29
N ALA A 461 4.03 9.65 -11.01
CA ALA A 461 4.29 8.33 -10.45
C ALA A 461 3.08 7.39 -10.52
N ASN A 462 1.87 7.88 -10.27
CA ASN A 462 0.66 7.06 -10.32
C ASN A 462 0.26 6.67 -11.75
N ILE A 463 0.36 7.60 -12.70
CA ILE A 463 0.07 7.30 -14.11
C ILE A 463 1.12 6.35 -14.68
N LEU A 464 2.40 6.56 -14.36
CA LEU A 464 3.48 5.64 -14.70
C LEU A 464 3.26 4.26 -14.06
N GLY A 465 2.89 4.22 -12.77
CA GLY A 465 2.53 3.01 -12.04
C GLY A 465 1.46 2.19 -12.75
N ALA A 466 0.34 2.82 -13.08
CA ALA A 466 -0.74 2.17 -13.83
C ALA A 466 -0.24 1.71 -15.22
N TRP A 467 0.55 2.53 -15.91
CA TRP A 467 1.09 2.21 -17.24
C TRP A 467 2.03 1.01 -17.23
N THR A 468 2.87 0.86 -16.22
CA THR A 468 3.74 -0.32 -16.08
C THR A 468 2.97 -1.61 -15.80
N MET A 469 1.75 -1.50 -15.26
CA MET A 469 0.85 -2.63 -15.05
C MET A 469 0.00 -2.94 -16.29
N PHE A 470 0.03 -2.13 -17.35
CA PHE A 470 -0.80 -2.36 -18.53
C PHE A 470 -0.61 -3.74 -19.18
N PRO A 471 0.63 -4.27 -19.38
CA PRO A 471 0.80 -5.62 -19.93
C PRO A 471 0.12 -6.71 -19.09
N LEU A 472 0.07 -6.56 -17.76
CA LEU A 472 -0.64 -7.47 -16.87
C LEU A 472 -2.16 -7.36 -17.06
N LEU A 473 -2.68 -6.13 -17.12
CA LEU A 473 -4.12 -5.86 -17.27
C LEU A 473 -4.63 -6.27 -18.65
N GLN A 474 -3.82 -6.12 -19.70
CA GLN A 474 -4.20 -6.51 -21.05
C GLN A 474 -4.37 -8.02 -21.22
N ARG A 475 -3.56 -8.84 -20.54
CA ARG A 475 -3.66 -10.32 -20.59
C ARG A 475 -5.01 -10.86 -20.10
N VAL A 476 -5.75 -10.06 -19.35
CA VAL A 476 -7.06 -10.40 -18.77
C VAL A 476 -8.16 -9.46 -19.28
N ASP A 477 -7.95 -8.86 -20.46
CA ASP A 477 -8.95 -8.06 -21.18
C ASP A 477 -9.42 -6.79 -20.41
N LEU A 478 -8.55 -6.22 -19.57
CA LEU A 478 -8.83 -5.05 -18.73
C LEU A 478 -8.24 -3.73 -19.27
N ALA A 479 -8.01 -3.63 -20.59
CA ALA A 479 -7.45 -2.43 -21.21
C ALA A 479 -8.41 -1.22 -21.14
N VAL A 480 -9.71 -1.44 -21.32
CA VAL A 480 -10.74 -0.39 -21.25
C VAL A 480 -10.83 0.24 -19.85
N PRO A 481 -11.05 -0.52 -18.75
CA PRO A 481 -11.10 0.08 -17.43
C PRO A 481 -9.79 0.76 -17.03
N TYR A 482 -8.64 0.22 -17.48
CA TYR A 482 -7.36 0.89 -17.34
C TYR A 482 -7.37 2.30 -17.95
N ALA A 483 -7.77 2.42 -19.22
CA ALA A 483 -7.80 3.71 -19.91
C ALA A 483 -8.78 4.68 -19.23
N VAL A 484 -10.00 4.22 -18.91
CA VAL A 484 -11.04 5.05 -18.28
C VAL A 484 -10.58 5.60 -16.93
N LEU A 485 -10.11 4.74 -16.02
CA LEU A 485 -9.77 5.15 -14.66
C LEU A 485 -8.48 5.99 -14.61
N THR A 486 -7.48 5.66 -15.43
CA THR A 486 -6.23 6.44 -15.48
C THR A 486 -6.44 7.82 -16.09
N LEU A 487 -7.17 7.91 -17.21
CA LEU A 487 -7.48 9.19 -17.85
C LEU A 487 -8.44 10.04 -17.02
N LEU A 488 -9.42 9.42 -16.35
CA LEU A 488 -10.28 10.13 -15.40
C LEU A 488 -9.47 10.75 -14.27
N TRP A 489 -8.56 9.99 -13.66
CA TRP A 489 -7.73 10.52 -12.57
C TRP A 489 -6.76 11.61 -13.06
N ALA A 490 -6.18 11.44 -14.26
CA ALA A 490 -5.36 12.47 -14.91
C ALA A 490 -6.15 13.75 -15.16
N TYR A 491 -7.38 13.64 -15.68
CA TYR A 491 -8.31 14.76 -15.85
C TYR A 491 -8.61 15.44 -14.53
N LEU A 492 -9.02 14.68 -13.51
CA LEU A 492 -9.36 15.21 -12.19
C LEU A 492 -8.20 16.01 -11.59
N LEU A 493 -6.97 15.54 -11.72
CA LEU A 493 -5.79 16.26 -11.22
C LEU A 493 -5.20 17.29 -12.18
N GLY A 494 -5.77 17.48 -13.37
CA GLY A 494 -5.23 18.41 -14.37
C GLY A 494 -3.81 18.04 -14.82
N LEU A 495 -3.61 16.77 -15.15
CA LEU A 495 -2.35 16.18 -15.60
C LEU A 495 -2.43 15.80 -17.09
N PRO A 496 -1.31 15.49 -17.75
CA PRO A 496 -1.31 15.02 -19.13
C PRO A 496 -2.13 13.73 -19.29
N PRO A 497 -2.83 13.56 -20.43
CA PRO A 497 -2.79 14.43 -21.63
C PRO A 497 -3.69 15.68 -21.55
N VAL A 498 -4.48 15.86 -20.49
CA VAL A 498 -5.49 16.92 -20.37
C VAL A 498 -4.86 18.30 -20.13
N SER A 499 -3.84 18.37 -19.29
CA SER A 499 -3.15 19.62 -18.97
C SER A 499 -1.68 19.41 -18.65
N TRP A 500 -0.85 20.28 -19.18
CA TRP A 500 0.61 20.28 -19.01
C TRP A 500 1.10 21.30 -17.99
N THR A 501 0.19 22.11 -17.44
CA THR A 501 0.56 23.32 -16.68
C THR A 501 0.92 23.04 -15.22
N ALA A 502 0.63 21.85 -14.69
CA ALA A 502 0.85 21.54 -13.28
C ALA A 502 2.27 21.89 -12.79
N PRO A 503 3.39 21.51 -13.45
CA PRO A 503 4.74 21.87 -12.99
C PRO A 503 5.00 23.39 -12.92
N LEU A 504 4.30 24.18 -13.75
CA LEU A 504 4.47 25.64 -13.86
C LEU A 504 3.66 26.43 -12.82
N GLN A 505 2.73 25.78 -12.11
CA GLN A 505 1.83 26.44 -11.16
C GLN A 505 2.44 26.66 -9.77
N ASP A 506 3.70 26.27 -9.53
CA ASP A 506 4.35 26.41 -8.23
C ASP A 506 5.28 27.62 -8.16
N THR A 507 4.76 28.74 -7.63
CA THR A 507 5.49 30.01 -7.48
C THR A 507 6.71 29.94 -6.55
N HIS A 508 6.85 28.90 -5.73
CA HIS A 508 7.98 28.74 -4.82
C HIS A 508 9.18 28.00 -5.44
N THR A 509 8.96 27.32 -6.56
CA THR A 509 10.01 26.56 -7.25
C THR A 509 10.69 27.45 -8.29
N LYS A 510 12.02 27.35 -8.42
CA LYS A 510 12.78 28.12 -9.44
C LYS A 510 12.28 27.77 -10.85
N PRO A 511 12.12 28.76 -11.76
CA PRO A 511 11.63 28.50 -13.12
C PRO A 511 12.39 27.39 -13.86
N LEU A 512 13.72 27.35 -13.75
CA LEU A 512 14.54 26.29 -14.36
C LEU A 512 14.09 24.88 -13.93
N VAL A 513 13.78 24.69 -12.65
CA VAL A 513 13.34 23.39 -12.10
C VAL A 513 11.92 23.07 -12.59
N GLN A 514 11.05 24.07 -12.72
CA GLN A 514 9.70 23.89 -13.27
C GLN A 514 9.76 23.44 -14.74
N TYR A 515 10.54 24.13 -15.57
CA TYR A 515 10.71 23.77 -16.98
C TYR A 515 11.42 22.42 -17.17
N ALA A 516 12.41 22.11 -16.33
CA ALA A 516 13.05 20.79 -16.34
C ALA A 516 12.07 19.67 -15.96
N THR A 517 11.25 19.89 -14.93
CA THR A 517 10.20 18.93 -14.53
C THR A 517 9.15 18.76 -15.63
N LEU A 518 8.75 19.86 -16.27
CA LEU A 518 7.83 19.83 -17.41
C LEU A 518 8.43 19.03 -18.57
N ALA A 519 9.64 19.34 -19.00
CA ALA A 519 10.30 18.64 -20.11
C ALA A 519 10.46 17.14 -19.81
N LEU A 520 10.85 16.80 -18.59
CA LEU A 520 11.01 15.42 -18.13
C LEU A 520 9.68 14.66 -18.19
N HIS A 521 8.65 15.18 -17.53
CA HIS A 521 7.34 14.55 -17.51
C HIS A 521 6.76 14.44 -18.93
N SER A 522 6.90 15.50 -19.76
CA SER A 522 6.48 15.49 -21.16
C SER A 522 7.17 14.43 -21.99
N GLY A 523 8.48 14.25 -21.84
CA GLY A 523 9.20 13.16 -22.49
C GLY A 523 8.59 11.80 -22.14
N PHE A 524 8.35 11.52 -20.86
CA PHE A 524 7.74 10.26 -20.45
C PHE A 524 6.31 10.09 -20.94
N TYR A 525 5.44 11.10 -20.81
CA TYR A 525 4.06 10.99 -21.27
C TYR A 525 3.96 10.76 -22.78
N VAL A 526 4.81 11.43 -23.57
CA VAL A 526 4.91 11.20 -25.02
C VAL A 526 5.40 9.79 -25.31
N LEU A 527 6.44 9.32 -24.61
CA LEU A 527 6.95 7.94 -24.77
C LEU A 527 5.90 6.89 -24.40
N MET A 528 5.16 7.10 -23.32
CA MET A 528 4.09 6.21 -22.88
C MET A 528 2.95 6.13 -23.90
N ALA A 529 2.55 7.27 -24.47
CA ALA A 529 1.54 7.33 -25.53
C ALA A 529 2.04 6.68 -26.83
N ALA A 530 3.27 7.00 -27.25
CA ALA A 530 3.91 6.39 -28.42
C ALA A 530 4.05 4.88 -28.26
N TRP A 531 4.37 4.38 -27.06
CA TRP A 531 4.43 2.96 -26.76
C TRP A 531 3.06 2.28 -26.90
N HIS A 532 1.97 2.89 -26.41
CA HIS A 532 0.61 2.35 -26.59
C HIS A 532 0.23 2.27 -28.06
N ILE A 533 0.52 3.32 -28.83
CA ILE A 533 0.26 3.34 -30.28
C ILE A 533 1.07 2.27 -31.00
N ALA A 534 2.37 2.18 -30.70
CA ALA A 534 3.27 1.20 -31.30
C ALA A 534 2.84 -0.23 -30.95
N GLN A 535 2.51 -0.51 -29.70
CA GLN A 535 2.09 -1.83 -29.26
C GLN A 535 0.74 -2.27 -29.84
N ALA A 536 -0.16 -1.33 -30.12
CA ALA A 536 -1.46 -1.62 -30.75
C ALA A 536 -1.36 -1.87 -32.26
N ILE A 537 -0.44 -1.19 -32.95
CA ILE A 537 -0.36 -1.22 -34.42
C ILE A 537 0.72 -2.18 -34.93
N LEU A 538 1.84 -2.30 -34.21
CA LEU A 538 3.02 -3.04 -34.66
C LEU A 538 3.12 -4.38 -33.93
N PRO A 539 3.00 -5.52 -34.64
CA PRO A 539 3.27 -6.81 -34.04
C PRO A 539 4.74 -6.89 -33.60
N PRO A 540 5.05 -7.56 -32.48
CA PRO A 540 6.44 -7.74 -32.08
C PRO A 540 7.19 -8.58 -33.14
N PRO A 541 8.44 -8.22 -33.47
CA PRO A 541 9.24 -9.00 -34.41
C PRO A 541 9.36 -10.47 -33.96
N PRO A 542 9.37 -11.46 -34.88
CA PRO A 542 9.45 -12.88 -34.51
C PRO A 542 10.69 -13.24 -33.67
N SER A 543 11.80 -12.51 -33.86
CA SER A 543 13.03 -12.68 -33.07
C SER A 543 12.94 -12.10 -31.66
N LYS A 544 11.92 -11.29 -31.34
CA LYS A 544 11.73 -10.58 -30.08
C LYS A 544 10.24 -10.50 -29.70
N PRO A 545 9.60 -11.64 -29.35
CA PRO A 545 8.15 -11.68 -29.06
C PRO A 545 7.74 -10.77 -27.88
N ASP A 546 8.66 -10.54 -26.94
CA ASP A 546 8.42 -9.75 -25.74
C ASP A 546 8.83 -8.27 -25.84
N LEU A 547 9.14 -7.78 -27.04
CA LEU A 547 9.74 -6.45 -27.24
C LEU A 547 8.99 -5.34 -26.50
N TRP A 548 7.67 -5.30 -26.66
CA TRP A 548 6.85 -4.25 -26.06
C TRP A 548 6.82 -4.33 -24.53
N ILE A 549 6.75 -5.54 -23.97
CA ILE A 549 6.77 -5.74 -22.51
C ILE A 549 8.12 -5.32 -21.95
N VAL A 550 9.22 -5.68 -22.61
CA VAL A 550 10.58 -5.29 -22.19
C VAL A 550 10.81 -3.78 -22.33
N ALA A 551 10.27 -3.14 -23.37
CA ALA A 551 10.31 -1.69 -23.51
C ALA A 551 9.53 -0.99 -22.39
N ASN A 552 8.35 -1.52 -22.02
CA ASN A 552 7.56 -1.03 -20.88
C ASN A 552 8.36 -1.11 -19.57
N VAL A 553 9.00 -2.25 -19.32
CA VAL A 553 9.88 -2.47 -18.16
C VAL A 553 11.03 -1.47 -18.12
N GLY A 554 11.74 -1.26 -19.24
CA GLY A 554 12.89 -0.36 -19.30
C GLY A 554 12.52 1.10 -19.03
N ILE A 555 11.47 1.59 -19.71
CA ILE A 555 10.96 2.96 -19.52
C ILE A 555 10.40 3.12 -18.10
N GLY A 556 9.64 2.14 -17.62
CA GLY A 556 9.06 2.12 -16.28
C GLY A 556 10.12 2.21 -15.18
N ALA A 557 11.14 1.35 -15.26
CA ALA A 557 12.23 1.31 -14.28
C ALA A 557 13.00 2.65 -14.24
N ALA A 558 13.24 3.28 -15.40
CA ALA A 558 13.86 4.60 -15.45
C ALA A 558 13.00 5.67 -14.78
N GLY A 559 11.70 5.71 -15.05
CA GLY A 559 10.78 6.65 -14.43
C GLY A 559 10.63 6.44 -12.91
N PHE A 560 10.62 5.19 -12.45
CA PHE A 560 10.59 4.87 -11.01
C PHE A 560 11.90 5.22 -10.30
N MET A 561 13.05 5.05 -10.96
CA MET A 561 14.34 5.52 -10.42
C MET A 561 14.34 7.03 -10.20
N ILE A 562 13.77 7.79 -11.14
CA ILE A 562 13.60 9.24 -11.00
C ILE A 562 12.66 9.55 -9.83
N CYS A 563 11.54 8.83 -9.67
CA CYS A 563 10.64 9.01 -8.53
C CYS A 563 11.33 8.72 -7.18
N TYR A 564 12.15 7.68 -7.12
CA TYR A 564 12.99 7.37 -5.95
C TYR A 564 13.93 8.53 -5.61
N VAL A 565 14.69 9.02 -6.59
CA VAL A 565 15.62 10.14 -6.42
C VAL A 565 14.89 11.40 -5.98
N TRP A 566 13.73 11.71 -6.57
CA TRP A 566 12.92 12.86 -6.18
C TRP A 566 12.43 12.75 -4.73
N CYS A 567 11.90 11.59 -4.33
CA CYS A 567 11.44 11.36 -2.95
C CYS A 567 12.60 11.49 -1.96
N PHE A 568 13.75 10.88 -2.28
CA PHE A 568 14.92 10.91 -1.42
C PHE A 568 15.51 12.32 -1.28
N TRP A 569 15.62 13.06 -2.39
CA TRP A 569 16.07 14.45 -2.37
C TRP A 569 15.14 15.33 -1.55
N ARG A 570 13.82 15.22 -1.75
CA ARG A 570 12.82 15.93 -0.94
C ARG A 570 12.95 15.58 0.55
N LEU A 571 13.14 14.32 0.89
CA LEU A 571 13.36 13.88 2.26
C LEU A 571 14.59 14.57 2.88
N ILE A 572 15.71 14.62 2.16
CA ILE A 572 16.93 15.30 2.62
C ILE A 572 16.64 16.79 2.87
N VAL A 573 16.04 17.48 1.91
CA VAL A 573 15.75 18.92 1.99
C VAL A 573 14.79 19.23 3.14
N GLU A 574 13.72 18.44 3.30
CA GLU A 574 12.70 18.66 4.33
C GLU A 574 13.13 18.18 5.73
N SER A 575 14.13 17.31 5.83
CA SER A 575 14.69 16.88 7.11
C SER A 575 15.51 17.98 7.82
N ASP A 576 15.83 19.07 7.11
CA ASP A 576 16.74 20.13 7.58
C ASP A 576 18.09 19.58 8.08
N LEU A 577 18.55 18.42 7.58
CA LEU A 577 19.88 17.86 7.91
C LEU A 577 21.00 18.61 7.19
N LEU A 578 20.74 19.09 5.98
CA LEU A 578 21.65 19.99 5.28
C LEU A 578 21.33 21.44 5.65
N PRO A 579 22.33 22.27 6.01
CA PRO A 579 22.12 23.68 6.27
C PRO A 579 21.59 24.36 5.00
N ASN A 580 20.34 24.83 5.07
CA ASN A 580 19.71 25.52 3.96
C ASN A 580 20.36 26.91 3.84
N ALA A 581 21.13 27.17 2.78
CA ALA A 581 21.80 28.47 2.55
C ALA A 581 20.83 29.68 2.59
N SER A 582 19.54 29.43 2.35
CA SER A 582 18.46 30.40 2.48
C SER A 582 18.11 30.75 3.94
N LYS A 583 18.21 29.80 4.88
CA LYS A 583 17.93 30.04 6.31
C LYS A 583 19.07 30.82 6.98
N THR A 584 20.32 30.59 6.57
CA THR A 584 21.48 31.38 7.04
C THR A 584 21.43 32.83 6.54
N SER A 585 20.87 33.09 5.34
CA SER A 585 20.67 34.46 4.84
C SER A 585 19.61 35.24 5.62
N LYS A 586 18.50 34.60 6.06
CA LYS A 586 17.50 35.26 6.91
C LYS A 586 18.00 35.49 8.34
N ALA A 587 18.82 34.60 8.89
CA ALA A 587 19.43 34.81 10.20
C ALA A 587 20.44 35.98 10.20
N LYS A 588 21.16 36.21 9.10
CA LYS A 588 22.07 37.35 8.93
C LYS A 588 21.41 38.70 8.63
N LYS A 589 20.09 38.76 8.42
CA LYS A 589 19.34 40.02 8.22
C LYS A 589 18.55 40.46 9.46
N ILE A 590 18.66 39.73 10.56
CA ILE A 590 17.98 40.00 11.85
C ILE A 590 19.00 40.25 12.98
N GLN A 591 20.30 40.18 12.67
CA GLN A 591 21.37 40.83 13.43
C GLN A 591 21.74 42.11 12.71
#